data_AF-A0A2K3KFF9-F1
#
_entry.id   AF-A0A2K3KFF9-F1
#
_cell.length_a   1.000
_cell.length_b   1.000
_cell.length_c   1.000
_cell.angle_alpha   90.00
_cell.angle_beta   90.00
_cell.angle_gamma   90.00
#
_symmetry.space_group_name_H-M   'P 1'
#
loop_
_entity.id
_entity.type
_entity.pdbx_description
1 polymer ?
#
loop_
_entity_poly.entity_id
_entity_poly.type
_entity_poly.pdbx_seq_one_letter_code
_entity_poly.pdbx_strand_id
1 'polypeptide(L)'
;MADETVTSPPPPPSSAPPVPLGSGVISLVNRLQDIFSRVGSQTAINLPQVAVVGSQSSGKSSVLEALVGRDFLPRGNEICTRRPLVLQLVRSSEQADEFGEFLHLAGKRFYDFSDIRREIQYSN
;
A
#
# COMPACT_ATOMS: atom_id res chain seq x y z
N MET A 1 -17.44 -61.55 -27.18
CA MET A 1 -16.22 -60.71 -27.19
C MET A 1 -16.59 -59.37 -26.59
N ALA A 2 -15.75 -58.91 -25.67
CA ALA A 2 -16.05 -57.92 -24.64
C ALA A 2 -16.16 -56.49 -25.18
N ASP A 3 -17.10 -55.72 -24.64
CA ASP A 3 -17.12 -54.26 -24.69
C ASP A 3 -16.89 -53.77 -23.24
N GLU A 4 -15.63 -53.44 -22.91
CA GLU A 4 -15.28 -52.81 -21.64
C GLU A 4 -15.48 -51.29 -21.76
N THR A 5 -16.48 -50.77 -21.06
CA THR A 5 -16.67 -49.34 -20.86
C THR A 5 -15.68 -48.86 -19.80
N VAL A 6 -14.58 -48.25 -20.25
CA VAL A 6 -13.56 -47.64 -19.38
C VAL A 6 -14.16 -46.38 -18.73
N THR A 7 -14.54 -46.49 -17.45
CA THR A 7 -14.91 -45.32 -16.63
C THR A 7 -13.64 -44.62 -16.14
N SER A 8 -13.45 -43.35 -16.50
CA SER A 8 -12.31 -42.54 -16.04
C SER A 8 -12.57 -42.00 -14.63
N PRO A 9 -11.55 -41.96 -13.74
CA PRO A 9 -11.72 -41.44 -12.39
C PRO A 9 -11.94 -39.91 -12.39
N PRO A 10 -12.67 -39.37 -11.40
CA PRO A 10 -12.92 -37.93 -11.29
C PRO A 10 -11.63 -37.16 -10.99
N PRO A 11 -11.48 -35.92 -11.48
CA PRO A 11 -10.31 -35.10 -11.22
C PRO A 11 -10.21 -34.71 -9.73
N PRO A 12 -8.99 -34.58 -9.17
CA PRO A 12 -8.80 -34.19 -7.78
C PRO A 12 -9.31 -32.76 -7.52
N PRO A 13 -9.73 -32.45 -6.27
CA PRO A 13 -10.23 -31.13 -5.93
C PRO A 13 -9.15 -30.07 -6.14
N SER A 14 -9.54 -29.02 -6.88
CA SER A 14 -8.81 -27.80 -7.17
C SER A 14 -7.87 -27.38 -6.02
N SER A 15 -6.59 -27.30 -6.34
CA SER A 15 -5.54 -26.77 -5.48
C SER A 15 -5.91 -25.38 -4.97
N ALA A 16 -6.09 -25.26 -3.65
CA ALA A 16 -6.19 -23.97 -2.98
C ALA A 16 -5.02 -23.06 -3.40
N PRO A 17 -5.26 -21.77 -3.66
CA PRO A 17 -4.18 -20.86 -4.05
C PRO A 17 -3.12 -20.83 -2.92
N PRO A 18 -1.83 -20.82 -3.26
CA PRO A 18 -0.78 -20.74 -2.25
C PRO A 18 -0.97 -19.44 -1.47
N VAL A 19 -1.25 -19.56 -0.18
CA VAL A 19 -1.31 -18.42 0.73
C VAL A 19 0.03 -17.70 0.63
N PRO A 20 0.07 -16.45 0.11
CA PRO A 20 1.34 -15.77 -0.08
C PRO A 20 1.95 -15.54 1.29
N LEU A 21 3.14 -16.12 1.52
CA LEU A 21 3.91 -16.00 2.76
C LEU A 21 4.02 -14.55 3.27
N GLY A 22 3.91 -13.56 2.37
CA GLY A 22 3.95 -12.13 2.68
C GLY A 22 2.77 -11.58 3.50
N SER A 23 1.61 -12.23 3.57
CA SER A 23 0.42 -11.64 4.24
C SER A 23 0.65 -11.37 5.73
N GLY A 24 1.31 -12.30 6.44
CA GLY A 24 1.66 -12.15 7.86
C GLY A 24 2.78 -11.13 8.09
N VAL A 25 3.77 -11.11 7.19
CA VAL A 25 4.97 -10.26 7.33
C VAL A 25 4.64 -8.80 7.02
N ILE A 26 3.85 -8.53 5.98
CA ILE A 26 3.38 -7.18 5.63
C ILE A 26 2.57 -6.58 6.77
N SER A 27 1.66 -7.35 7.36
CA SER A 27 0.83 -6.90 8.48
C SER A 27 1.65 -6.55 9.72
N LEU A 28 2.65 -7.37 10.03
CA LEU A 28 3.59 -7.12 11.14
C LEU A 28 4.45 -5.88 10.88
N VAL A 29 4.97 -5.75 9.66
CA VAL A 29 5.79 -4.61 9.23
C VAL A 29 5.01 -3.30 9.32
N ASN A 30 3.78 -3.28 8.81
CA ASN A 30 2.89 -2.12 8.89
C ASN A 30 2.63 -1.68 10.34
N ARG A 31 2.43 -2.63 11.25
CA ARG A 31 2.19 -2.33 12.66
C ARG A 31 3.42 -1.76 13.36
N LEU A 32 4.61 -2.27 13.02
CA LEU A 32 5.87 -1.74 13.55
C LEU A 32 6.18 -0.35 12.98
N GLN A 33 5.91 -0.10 11.69
CA GLN A 33 6.07 1.24 11.09
C GLN A 33 5.22 2.30 11.78
N ASP A 34 3.95 2.01 12.12
CA ASP A 34 3.05 2.93 12.82
C ASP A 34 3.52 3.23 14.26
N ILE A 35 4.12 2.26 14.95
CA ILE A 35 4.71 2.49 16.28
C ILE A 35 5.94 3.39 16.16
N PHE A 36 6.83 3.12 15.20
CA PHE A 36 8.07 3.89 15.05
C PHE A 36 7.86 5.31 14.53
N SER A 37 6.86 5.53 13.67
CA SER A 37 6.51 6.87 13.20
C SER A 37 6.01 7.78 14.33
N ARG A 38 5.39 7.23 15.38
CA ARG A 38 4.91 7.96 16.57
C ARG A 38 5.98 8.22 17.62
N VAL A 39 6.95 7.32 17.76
CA VAL A 39 7.94 7.37 18.87
C VAL A 39 9.13 8.27 18.53
N GLY A 40 9.33 8.66 17.27
CA GLY A 40 10.33 9.66 16.87
C GLY A 40 11.79 9.30 17.20
N SER A 41 12.07 8.04 17.57
CA SER A 41 13.35 7.61 18.14
C SER A 41 13.86 6.32 17.51
N GLN A 42 15.17 6.30 17.35
CA GLN A 42 16.03 5.37 16.62
C GLN A 42 16.06 3.96 17.21
N THR A 43 14.95 3.22 17.14
CA THR A 43 14.97 1.79 17.47
C THR A 43 15.31 0.98 16.22
N ALA A 44 16.40 0.22 16.33
CA ALA A 44 17.12 -0.55 15.32
C ALA A 44 16.34 -1.72 14.66
N ILE A 45 15.08 -1.50 14.26
CA ILE A 45 14.32 -2.45 13.47
C ILE A 45 14.21 -1.92 12.04
N ASN A 46 15.12 -2.39 11.18
CA ASN A 46 15.09 -2.10 9.75
C ASN A 46 13.96 -2.89 9.10
N LEU A 47 12.77 -2.30 9.10
CA LEU A 47 11.67 -2.78 8.27
C LEU A 47 12.05 -2.51 6.80
N PRO A 48 11.81 -3.45 5.88
CA PRO A 48 12.09 -3.21 4.47
C PRO A 48 11.24 -2.03 3.99
N GLN A 49 11.91 -0.97 3.56
CA GLN A 49 11.32 0.24 3.03
C GLN A 49 11.84 0.48 1.62
N VAL A 50 10.97 0.98 0.76
CA VAL A 50 11.34 1.41 -0.59
C VAL A 50 11.37 2.93 -0.61
N ALA A 51 12.52 3.51 -0.93
CA ALA A 51 12.68 4.94 -1.10
C ALA A 51 12.63 5.30 -2.59
N VAL A 52 11.84 6.32 -2.93
CA VAL A 52 11.79 6.86 -4.29
C VAL A 52 12.70 8.08 -4.38
N VAL A 53 13.79 7.96 -5.15
CA VAL A 53 14.81 9.01 -5.33
C VAL A 53 14.97 9.34 -6.82
N GLY A 54 15.23 10.60 -7.13
CA GLY A 54 15.41 11.04 -8.52
C GLY A 54 15.32 12.56 -8.67
N SER A 55 15.85 13.07 -9.78
CA SER A 55 15.83 14.50 -10.12
C SER A 55 14.42 15.07 -10.16
N GLN A 56 14.27 16.39 -10.03
CA GLN A 56 12.99 17.06 -10.21
C GLN A 56 12.36 16.65 -11.56
N SER A 57 11.04 16.45 -11.59
CA SER A 57 10.30 16.04 -12.80
C SER A 57 10.61 14.64 -13.35
N SER A 58 11.39 13.80 -12.67
CA SER A 58 11.66 12.41 -13.09
C SER A 58 10.47 11.43 -12.93
N GLY A 59 9.24 11.93 -12.72
CA GLY A 59 8.04 11.10 -12.58
C GLY A 59 7.84 10.41 -11.22
N LYS A 60 8.58 10.79 -10.17
CA LYS A 60 8.46 10.19 -8.82
C LYS A 60 7.02 10.17 -8.30
N SER A 61 6.34 11.32 -8.35
CA SER A 61 4.95 11.42 -7.93
C SER A 61 4.04 10.57 -8.80
N SER A 62 4.28 10.54 -10.11
CA SER A 62 3.49 9.73 -11.05
C SER A 62 3.62 8.23 -10.78
N VAL A 63 4.80 7.74 -10.40
CA VAL A 63 4.99 6.33 -10.01
C VAL A 63 4.22 6.01 -8.72
N LEU A 64 4.30 6.89 -7.72
CA LEU A 64 3.55 6.70 -6.47
C LEU A 64 2.03 6.75 -6.70
N GLU A 65 1.54 7.69 -7.51
CA GLU A 65 0.14 7.79 -7.88
C GLU A 65 -0.33 6.58 -8.69
N ALA A 66 0.50 6.04 -9.60
CA ALA A 66 0.19 4.82 -10.34
C ALA A 66 0.11 3.58 -9.43
N LEU A 67 0.92 3.51 -8.38
CA LEU A 67 0.84 2.42 -7.38
C LEU A 67 -0.44 2.50 -6.55
N VAL A 68 -0.92 3.71 -6.25
CA VAL A 68 -2.16 3.95 -5.50
C VAL A 68 -3.41 3.90 -6.40
N GLY A 69 -3.24 4.16 -7.69
CA GLY A 69 -4.33 4.29 -8.66
C GLY A 69 -5.11 5.60 -8.57
N ARG A 70 -4.62 6.58 -7.81
CA ARG A 70 -5.29 7.86 -7.54
C ARG A 70 -4.30 9.00 -7.55
N ASP A 71 -4.75 10.19 -7.96
CA ASP A 71 -3.95 11.41 -7.88
C ASP A 71 -4.11 12.03 -6.49
N PHE A 72 -3.08 11.99 -5.66
CA PHE A 72 -3.14 12.46 -4.27
C PHE A 72 -1.93 13.25 -3.83
N LEU A 73 -0.88 13.32 -4.66
CA LEU A 73 0.30 14.10 -4.33
C LEU A 73 0.14 15.53 -4.84
N PRO A 74 0.75 16.52 -4.16
CA PRO A 74 0.74 17.90 -4.63
C PRO A 74 1.32 17.99 -6.05
N ARG A 75 0.75 18.89 -6.86
CA ARG A 75 1.23 19.21 -8.21
C ARG A 75 1.57 20.69 -8.29
N GLY A 76 2.62 21.01 -9.05
CA GLY A 76 3.08 22.38 -9.26
C GLY A 76 4.41 22.42 -10.00
N ASN A 77 4.83 23.62 -10.37
CA ASN A 77 6.11 23.84 -11.07
C ASN A 77 7.31 23.77 -10.10
N GLU A 78 7.06 24.02 -8.82
CA GLU A 78 8.04 23.92 -7.73
C GLU A 78 8.18 22.49 -7.20
N ILE A 79 9.10 22.25 -6.26
CA ILE A 79 9.22 20.96 -5.58
C ILE A 79 7.89 20.55 -4.91
N CYS A 80 7.26 19.50 -5.46
CA CYS A 80 5.96 19.01 -5.01
C CYS A 80 5.99 18.31 -3.63
N THR A 81 7.15 17.84 -3.19
CA THR A 81 7.33 17.13 -1.92
C THR A 81 8.40 17.84 -1.12
N ARG A 82 7.97 18.67 -0.16
CA ARG A 82 8.85 19.50 0.67
C ARG A 82 9.26 18.83 1.99
N ARG A 83 8.62 17.71 2.32
CA ARG A 83 8.82 16.93 3.55
C ARG A 83 8.92 15.45 3.19
N PRO A 84 9.73 14.66 3.90
CA PRO A 84 9.70 13.21 3.74
C PRO A 84 8.27 12.68 3.94
N LEU A 85 7.74 11.97 2.93
CA LEU A 85 6.44 11.34 2.98
C LEU A 85 6.63 9.84 3.17
N VAL A 86 6.13 9.29 4.27
CA VAL A 86 6.05 7.84 4.48
C VAL A 86 4.69 7.38 4.00
N LEU A 87 4.65 6.70 2.85
CA LEU A 87 3.43 6.15 2.27
C LEU A 87 3.29 4.68 2.65
N GLN A 88 2.27 4.36 3.44
CA GLN A 88 1.93 2.99 3.81
C GLN A 88 0.71 2.53 3.03
N LEU A 89 0.89 1.53 2.15
CA LEU A 89 -0.19 0.93 1.38
C LEU A 89 -0.69 -0.32 2.09
N VAL A 90 -1.96 -0.27 2.51
CA VAL A 90 -2.63 -1.40 3.16
C VAL A 90 -3.69 -1.92 2.20
N ARG A 91 -3.55 -3.17 1.76
CA ARG A 91 -4.56 -3.82 0.94
C ARG A 91 -5.78 -4.12 1.82
N SER A 92 -6.92 -3.53 1.47
CA SER A 92 -8.19 -3.85 2.10
C SER A 92 -8.90 -5.00 1.36
N SER A 93 -9.90 -5.61 2.00
CA SER A 93 -10.77 -6.58 1.33
C SER A 93 -11.61 -5.90 0.25
N GLU A 94 -12.07 -6.63 -0.76
CA GLU A 94 -12.74 -6.07 -1.95
C GLU A 94 -14.06 -5.32 -1.68
N GLN A 95 -14.57 -5.37 -0.45
CA GLN A 95 -15.82 -4.72 -0.02
C GLN A 95 -15.60 -3.49 0.87
N ALA A 96 -14.34 -3.12 1.13
CA ALA A 96 -14.03 -1.96 1.93
C ALA A 96 -13.79 -0.72 1.04
N ASP A 97 -14.29 0.41 1.51
CA ASP A 97 -14.06 1.70 0.87
C ASP A 97 -12.57 2.05 0.82
N GLU A 98 -12.12 2.68 -0.27
CA GLU A 98 -10.78 3.26 -0.37
C GLU A 98 -10.72 4.54 0.47
N PHE A 99 -9.74 4.63 1.38
CA PHE A 99 -9.52 5.82 2.19
C PHE A 99 -8.04 6.00 2.54
N GLY A 100 -7.67 7.24 2.87
CA GLY A 100 -6.41 7.59 3.51
C GLY A 100 -6.62 8.04 4.96
N GLU A 101 -5.60 7.85 5.79
CA GLU A 101 -5.53 8.38 7.16
C GLU A 101 -4.15 9.00 7.38
N PHE A 102 -4.09 10.06 8.18
CA PHE A 102 -2.85 10.71 8.55
C PHE A 102 -2.56 10.50 10.03
N LEU A 103 -1.29 10.26 10.35
CA LEU A 103 -0.85 10.06 11.74
C LEU A 103 -1.17 11.25 12.65
N HIS A 104 -1.07 12.47 12.13
CA HIS A 104 -1.38 13.70 12.88
C HIS A 104 -2.89 13.99 12.99
N LEU A 105 -3.74 13.22 12.30
CA LEU A 105 -5.21 13.32 12.35
C LEU A 105 -5.81 11.95 12.70
N ALA A 106 -5.43 11.42 13.85
CA ALA A 106 -5.82 10.07 14.30
C ALA A 106 -7.34 9.85 14.22
N GLY A 107 -7.74 8.76 13.55
CA GLY A 107 -9.14 8.37 13.39
C GLY A 107 -9.91 9.12 12.30
N LYS A 108 -9.32 10.13 11.64
CA LYS A 108 -9.96 10.82 10.52
C LYS A 108 -9.64 10.10 9.21
N ARG A 109 -10.68 9.58 8.57
CA ARG A 109 -10.61 8.96 7.24
C ARG A 109 -10.92 9.97 6.14
N PHE A 110 -10.09 9.97 5.09
CA PHE A 110 -10.23 10.77 3.90
C PHE A 110 -10.66 9.88 2.74
N TYR A 111 -11.85 10.09 2.20
CA TYR A 111 -12.38 9.36 1.05
C TYR A 111 -12.15 10.12 -0.28
N ASP A 112 -11.98 11.44 -0.21
CA ASP A 112 -11.58 12.26 -1.35
C ASP A 112 -10.06 12.44 -1.36
N PHE A 113 -9.40 11.94 -2.41
CA PHE A 113 -7.95 12.07 -2.60
C PHE A 113 -7.51 13.52 -2.88
N SER A 114 -8.43 14.40 -3.26
CA SER A 114 -8.19 15.84 -3.35
C SER A 114 -7.97 16.47 -1.97
N ASP A 115 -8.67 15.98 -0.94
CA ASP A 115 -8.48 16.42 0.43
C ASP A 115 -7.17 15.87 1.02
N ILE A 116 -6.79 14.63 0.67
CA ILE A 116 -5.47 14.07 0.99
C ILE A 116 -4.36 14.95 0.39
N ARG A 117 -4.50 15.34 -0.87
CA ARG A 117 -3.55 16.24 -1.54
C ARG A 117 -3.42 17.58 -0.82
N ARG A 118 -4.57 18.19 -0.47
CA ARG A 118 -4.61 19.47 0.24
C ARG A 118 -3.95 19.34 1.61
N GLU A 119 -4.22 18.26 2.33
CA GLU A 119 -3.60 17.98 3.62
C GLU A 119 -2.08 17.87 3.50
N ILE A 120 -1.56 17.10 2.54
CA ILE A 120 -0.10 17.00 2.31
C ILE A 120 0.54 18.36 1.99
N GLN A 121 -0.17 19.22 1.25
CA GLN A 121 0.36 20.51 0.83
C GLN A 121 0.42 21.56 1.94
N TYR A 122 -0.56 21.57 2.84
CA TYR A 122 -0.74 22.63 3.84
C TYR A 122 -0.54 22.20 5.29
N SER A 123 -0.36 20.90 5.56
CA SER A 123 -0.07 20.40 6.91
C SER A 123 1.29 20.88 7.43
N ASN A 124 1.30 21.43 8.65
CA ASN A 124 2.45 22.00 9.37
C ASN A 124 3.18 20.97 10.22
#